data_AF-A0A9D7Q2H2-F1
#
_entry.id   AF-A0A9D7Q2H2-F1
#
_cell.length_a   1.000
_cell.length_b   1.000
_cell.length_c   1.000
_cell.angle_alpha   90.00
_cell.angle_beta   90.00
_cell.angle_gamma   90.00
#
_symmetry.space_group_name_H-M   'P 1'
#
loop_
_entity.id
_entity.type
_entity.pdbx_description
1 polymer ?
#
loop_
_entity_poly.entity_id
_entity_poly.type
_entity_poly.pdbx_seq_one_letter_code
_entity_poly.pdbx_strand_id
1 'polypeptide(L)'
;MLSFGEYNPRVVIRWNTDPILKEWESPYAINKGNPIWFQDSKGNNPSTHTDEDGNVIAVKDDGDLGVYKHDGMGNGAKKNFDQNYSFKNTSAGGTKMGETFTPLGFADFDAYEKDGSVKPGLGAKIDFTSNWATNQVSGILNQNPSIIEYGWNARSGHDWDIKTKAPVVILIMVLSYMVNMLQPEMLEILQQVQ
;
A
#
# COMPACT_ATOMS: atom_id res chain seq x y z
N MET A 1 -18.18 5.98 28.88
CA MET A 1 -17.18 5.42 27.95
C MET A 1 -17.93 4.86 26.76
N LEU A 2 -17.89 5.53 25.60
CA LEU A 2 -18.50 5.03 24.37
C LEU A 2 -17.50 4.09 23.70
N SER A 3 -17.91 2.85 23.41
CA SER A 3 -17.07 1.91 22.66
C SER A 3 -17.02 2.37 21.19
N PHE A 4 -15.83 2.37 20.58
CA PHE A 4 -15.58 2.91 19.24
C PHE A 4 -16.14 2.06 18.08
N GLY A 5 -17.03 1.09 18.33
CA GLY A 5 -17.29 0.00 17.38
C GLY A 5 -18.69 -0.62 17.42
N GLU A 6 -19.75 0.15 17.63
CA GLU A 6 -21.10 -0.37 17.44
C GLU A 6 -21.43 -0.47 15.94
N TYR A 7 -21.56 -1.70 15.44
CA TYR A 7 -21.92 -1.99 14.05
C TYR A 7 -23.12 -2.94 13.99
N ASN A 8 -23.85 -2.89 12.87
CA ASN A 8 -24.94 -3.81 12.61
C ASN A 8 -24.39 -5.04 11.85
N PRO A 9 -24.26 -6.21 12.49
CA PRO A 9 -23.69 -7.39 11.82
C PRO A 9 -24.58 -7.91 10.68
N ARG A 10 -25.88 -7.58 10.67
CA ARG A 10 -26.80 -8.01 9.60
C ARG A 10 -26.57 -7.23 8.30
N VAL A 11 -26.20 -5.96 8.42
CA VAL A 11 -26.09 -5.04 7.28
C VAL A 11 -24.62 -4.71 6.98
N VAL A 12 -23.69 -5.06 7.86
CA VAL A 12 -22.25 -4.85 7.69
C VAL A 12 -21.96 -3.34 7.52
N ILE A 13 -22.50 -2.53 8.44
CA ILE A 13 -22.32 -1.07 8.50
C ILE A 13 -22.20 -0.59 9.95
N ARG A 14 -21.53 0.55 10.17
CA ARG A 14 -21.43 1.21 11.49
C ARG A 14 -22.72 1.98 11.80
N TRP A 15 -23.05 2.10 13.09
CA TRP A 15 -24.15 2.96 13.55
C TRP A 15 -23.74 4.44 13.65
N ASN A 16 -22.47 4.68 13.93
CA ASN A 16 -21.89 6.02 14.01
C ASN A 16 -20.94 6.26 12.83
N THR A 17 -20.83 7.54 12.45
CA THR A 17 -19.89 8.03 11.45
C THR A 17 -18.46 7.73 11.89
N ASP A 18 -17.63 7.23 10.98
CA ASP A 18 -16.21 7.01 11.21
C ASP A 18 -15.55 8.34 11.64
N PRO A 19 -14.84 8.40 12.79
CA PRO A 19 -14.04 9.57 13.15
C PRO A 19 -12.96 9.90 12.12
N ILE A 20 -12.58 8.95 11.25
CA ILE A 20 -11.61 9.11 10.16
C ILE A 20 -12.37 9.18 8.84
N LEU A 21 -12.36 10.35 8.22
CA LEU A 21 -13.01 10.59 6.94
C LEU A 21 -12.12 10.18 5.78
N LYS A 22 -12.64 9.32 4.90
CA LYS A 22 -12.03 8.94 3.63
C LYS A 22 -12.93 9.43 2.52
N GLU A 23 -12.40 10.18 1.55
CA GLU A 23 -13.23 10.78 0.49
C GLU A 23 -13.87 9.73 -0.45
N TRP A 24 -13.23 8.57 -0.56
CA TRP A 24 -13.64 7.49 -1.47
C TRP A 24 -14.39 6.33 -0.77
N GLU A 25 -14.61 6.41 0.55
CA GLU A 25 -15.28 5.36 1.32
C GLU A 25 -16.42 5.98 2.13
N SER A 26 -17.59 5.32 2.16
CA SER A 26 -18.69 5.79 2.99
C SER A 26 -18.25 5.84 4.45
N PRO A 27 -18.54 6.90 5.20
CA PRO A 27 -18.15 7.00 6.61
C PRO A 27 -18.90 6.01 7.51
N TYR A 28 -19.81 5.20 6.95
CA TYR A 28 -20.51 4.12 7.63
C TYR A 28 -20.03 2.72 7.20
N ALA A 29 -19.11 2.63 6.24
CA ALA A 29 -18.58 1.37 5.76
C ALA A 29 -17.75 0.68 6.85
N ILE A 30 -17.82 -0.65 6.90
CA ILE A 30 -16.90 -1.48 7.70
C ILE A 30 -16.14 -2.41 6.77
N ASN A 31 -14.89 -2.72 7.12
CA ASN A 31 -14.09 -3.72 6.43
C ASN A 31 -14.02 -3.51 4.91
N LYS A 32 -14.08 -2.25 4.42
CA LYS A 32 -14.12 -1.93 2.98
C LYS A 32 -15.20 -2.69 2.20
N GLY A 33 -16.30 -3.03 2.87
CA GLY A 33 -17.41 -3.81 2.32
C GLY A 33 -17.16 -5.32 2.19
N ASN A 34 -16.00 -5.85 2.61
CA ASN A 34 -15.70 -7.28 2.55
C ASN A 34 -15.16 -7.80 3.91
N PRO A 35 -16.06 -8.25 4.82
CA PRO A 35 -15.70 -8.73 6.16
C PRO A 35 -15.06 -10.13 6.18
N ILE A 36 -14.92 -10.80 5.03
CA ILE A 36 -14.25 -12.10 4.94
C ILE A 36 -12.73 -11.90 4.83
N TRP A 37 -12.30 -10.85 4.14
CA TRP A 37 -10.88 -10.57 3.86
C TRP A 37 -10.32 -9.43 4.69
N PHE A 38 -11.16 -8.48 5.09
CA PHE A 38 -10.73 -7.31 5.84
C PHE A 38 -11.30 -7.38 7.26
N GLN A 39 -10.42 -7.27 8.24
CA GLN A 39 -10.78 -7.19 9.63
C GLN A 39 -10.27 -5.86 10.18
N ASP A 40 -11.18 -4.92 10.29
CA ASP A 40 -10.91 -3.55 10.69
C ASP A 40 -11.04 -3.41 12.22
N SER A 41 -10.02 -3.87 12.95
CA SER A 41 -10.07 -3.88 14.43
C SER A 41 -10.07 -2.48 15.06
N LYS A 42 -9.67 -1.42 14.31
CA LYS A 42 -9.52 -0.05 14.81
C LYS A 42 -9.90 1.09 13.86
N GLY A 43 -10.27 0.84 12.61
CA GLY A 43 -10.61 1.85 11.59
C GLY A 43 -9.50 2.16 10.58
N ASN A 44 -8.34 1.53 10.69
CA ASN A 44 -7.09 2.14 10.23
C ASN A 44 -6.45 1.37 9.06
N ASN A 45 -5.85 2.13 8.14
CA ASN A 45 -4.91 1.61 7.15
C ASN A 45 -3.49 1.88 7.67
N PRO A 46 -2.54 0.99 7.48
CA PRO A 46 -1.19 1.19 7.99
C PRO A 46 -0.26 1.98 7.07
N SER A 47 0.58 2.81 7.70
CA SER A 47 1.68 3.55 7.08
C SER A 47 2.98 2.75 7.12
N THR A 48 3.86 3.00 6.15
CA THR A 48 5.16 2.35 6.05
C THR A 48 6.28 3.37 6.15
N HIS A 49 7.24 3.12 7.04
CA HIS A 49 8.40 3.99 7.27
C HIS A 49 9.69 3.26 6.95
N THR A 50 10.55 3.96 6.22
CA THR A 50 11.86 3.48 5.77
C THR A 50 12.99 4.35 6.30
N ASP A 51 14.19 3.78 6.41
CA ASP A 51 15.42 4.54 6.58
C ASP A 51 15.93 5.09 5.24
N GLU A 52 17.06 5.81 5.26
CA GLU A 52 17.64 6.45 4.09
C GLU A 52 18.01 5.45 2.97
N ASP A 53 18.39 4.23 3.35
CA ASP A 53 18.73 3.13 2.43
C ASP A 53 17.51 2.38 1.91
N GLY A 54 16.32 2.71 2.42
CA GLY A 54 15.05 2.10 2.06
C GLY A 54 14.68 0.86 2.86
N ASN A 55 15.43 0.50 3.91
CA ASN A 55 15.04 -0.59 4.80
C ASN A 55 13.80 -0.18 5.59
N VAL A 56 12.80 -1.06 5.68
CA VAL A 56 11.56 -0.77 6.40
C VAL A 56 11.83 -0.85 7.91
N ILE A 57 11.70 0.29 8.59
CA ILE A 57 11.98 0.43 10.03
C ILE A 57 10.71 0.35 10.89
N ALA A 58 9.55 0.68 10.31
CA ALA A 58 8.26 0.57 10.99
C ALA A 58 7.11 0.45 10.00
N VAL A 59 6.09 -0.31 10.40
CA VAL A 59 4.77 -0.33 9.77
C VAL A 59 3.76 -0.05 10.88
N LYS A 60 2.87 0.94 10.71
CA LYS A 60 1.95 1.39 11.78
C LYS A 60 0.53 1.43 11.29
N ASP A 61 -0.38 0.76 11.99
CA ASP A 61 -1.81 0.80 11.70
C ASP A 61 -2.47 2.09 12.21
N ASP A 62 -2.32 3.18 11.44
CA ASP A 62 -2.57 4.57 11.88
C ASP A 62 -3.55 5.38 11.02
N GLY A 63 -4.11 4.80 9.97
CA GLY A 63 -5.05 5.43 9.04
C GLY A 63 -4.43 5.92 7.74
N ASP A 64 -3.10 5.89 7.59
CA ASP A 64 -2.36 6.52 6.50
C ASP A 64 -1.70 5.46 5.61
N LEU A 65 -1.92 5.48 4.29
CA LEU A 65 -1.25 4.56 3.35
C LEU A 65 0.14 5.04 2.89
N GLY A 66 0.63 6.14 3.45
CA GLY A 66 1.88 6.75 3.05
C GLY A 66 3.10 5.86 3.27
N VAL A 67 4.02 5.92 2.31
CA VAL A 67 5.39 5.45 2.42
C VAL A 67 6.30 6.64 2.69
N TYR A 68 6.97 6.66 3.84
CA TYR A 68 7.81 7.77 4.27
C TYR A 68 9.27 7.33 4.42
N LYS A 69 10.18 8.16 3.92
CA LYS A 69 11.63 7.99 4.08
C LYS A 69 12.16 8.91 5.16
N HIS A 70 12.87 8.35 6.12
CA HIS A 70 13.51 9.07 7.22
C HIS A 70 15.01 9.15 7.01
N ASP A 71 15.59 10.28 7.40
CA ASP A 71 17.04 10.46 7.34
C ASP A 71 17.73 9.66 8.45
N GLY A 72 18.90 9.11 8.12
CA GLY A 72 19.68 8.22 8.99
C GLY A 72 19.43 6.74 8.72
N MET A 73 20.27 5.89 9.32
CA MET A 73 20.30 4.46 9.04
C MET A 73 19.79 3.63 10.23
N GLY A 74 18.98 2.60 9.95
CA GLY A 74 18.53 1.59 10.91
C GLY A 74 18.01 2.14 12.24
N ASN A 75 18.70 1.82 13.34
CA ASN A 75 18.28 2.21 14.70
C ASN A 75 18.24 3.73 14.93
N GLY A 76 19.04 4.50 14.21
CA GLY A 76 19.03 5.97 14.30
C GLY A 76 17.72 6.54 13.74
N ALA A 77 17.36 6.11 12.52
CA ALA A 77 16.10 6.48 11.88
C ALA A 77 14.90 6.00 12.72
N LYS A 78 14.95 4.76 13.24
CA LYS A 78 13.90 4.21 14.10
C LYS A 78 13.70 5.05 15.37
N LYS A 79 14.78 5.49 16.02
CA LYS A 79 14.68 6.33 17.22
C LYS A 79 14.05 7.68 16.91
N ASN A 80 14.46 8.33 15.82
CA ASN A 80 13.87 9.61 15.38
C ASN A 80 12.39 9.45 15.04
N PHE A 81 12.04 8.36 14.35
CA PHE A 81 10.66 8.00 14.08
C PHE A 81 9.86 7.83 15.37
N ASP A 82 10.32 6.99 16.31
CA ASP A 82 9.61 6.71 17.57
C ASP A 82 9.42 7.98 18.43
N GLN A 83 10.32 8.97 18.31
CA GLN A 83 10.23 10.25 19.02
C GLN A 83 9.22 11.23 18.40
N ASN A 84 9.07 11.22 17.07
CA ASN A 84 8.25 12.20 16.34
C ASN A 84 6.88 11.66 15.92
N TYR A 85 6.72 10.34 15.91
CA TYR A 85 5.49 9.68 15.53
C TYR A 85 4.35 10.00 16.51
N SER A 86 3.19 10.36 15.95
CA SER A 86 1.94 10.39 16.68
C SER A 86 0.77 10.15 15.72
N PHE A 87 -0.40 9.77 16.23
CA PHE A 87 -1.61 9.64 15.39
C PHE A 87 -2.03 10.94 14.67
N LYS A 88 -1.51 12.10 15.09
CA LYS A 88 -1.72 13.39 14.41
C LYS A 88 -0.57 13.77 13.46
N ASN A 89 0.52 13.00 13.49
CA ASN A 89 1.72 13.19 12.69
C ASN A 89 2.22 11.80 12.25
N THR A 90 1.46 11.17 11.36
CA THR A 90 1.76 9.83 10.83
C THR A 90 3.06 9.82 10.05
N SER A 91 3.38 10.91 9.33
CA SER A 91 4.67 11.07 8.64
C SER A 91 5.90 10.95 9.55
N ALA A 92 5.75 11.27 10.84
CA ALA A 92 6.81 11.31 11.85
C ALA A 92 8.06 12.11 11.44
N GLY A 93 7.90 13.11 10.56
CA GLY A 93 9.00 13.92 10.02
C GLY A 93 9.71 13.33 8.80
N GLY A 94 9.21 12.21 8.25
CA GLY A 94 9.74 11.61 7.04
C GLY A 94 9.25 12.28 5.76
N THR A 95 10.03 12.15 4.69
CA THR A 95 9.65 12.60 3.35
C THR A 95 8.72 11.59 2.70
N LYS A 96 7.55 12.02 2.20
CA LYS A 96 6.60 11.14 1.51
C LYS A 96 7.18 10.69 0.16
N MET A 97 7.29 9.39 -0.03
CA MET A 97 7.83 8.75 -1.23
C MET A 97 6.75 8.10 -2.11
N GLY A 98 5.56 7.87 -1.56
CA GLY A 98 4.45 7.25 -2.26
C GLY A 98 3.41 6.68 -1.30
N GLU A 99 2.64 5.71 -1.77
CA GLU A 99 1.60 5.02 -1.00
C GLU A 99 1.68 3.50 -1.22
N THR A 100 1.32 2.73 -0.21
CA THR A 100 1.23 1.27 -0.28
C THR A 100 -0.12 0.85 -0.84
N PHE A 101 -0.12 -0.07 -1.82
CA PHE A 101 -1.36 -0.61 -2.38
C PHE A 101 -2.15 -1.46 -1.38
N THR A 102 -1.45 -2.24 -0.57
CA THR A 102 -2.06 -3.05 0.49
C THR A 102 -1.63 -2.55 1.85
N PRO A 103 -2.56 -2.55 2.84
CA PRO A 103 -2.26 -2.28 4.23
C PRO A 103 -0.96 -2.95 4.72
N LEU A 104 -0.89 -4.27 4.65
CA LEU A 104 0.21 -5.02 5.26
C LEU A 104 1.30 -5.40 4.25
N GLY A 105 1.45 -4.64 3.16
CA GLY A 105 2.35 -4.99 2.06
C GLY A 105 3.82 -5.17 2.45
N PHE A 106 4.24 -4.54 3.55
CA PHE A 106 5.61 -4.61 4.10
C PHE A 106 5.66 -5.22 5.52
N ALA A 107 4.52 -5.71 6.02
CA ALA A 107 4.45 -6.31 7.35
C ALA A 107 4.78 -7.80 7.32
N ASP A 108 5.24 -8.33 8.45
CA ASP A 108 5.39 -9.75 8.69
C ASP A 108 4.00 -10.39 8.88
N PHE A 109 3.55 -11.13 7.86
CA PHE A 109 2.26 -11.82 7.89
C PHE A 109 2.20 -12.93 8.94
N ASP A 110 3.31 -13.64 9.19
CA ASP A 110 3.36 -14.71 10.20
C ASP A 110 3.18 -14.13 11.61
N ALA A 111 3.80 -12.97 11.87
CA ALA A 111 3.61 -12.25 13.12
C ALA A 111 2.16 -11.76 13.26
N TYR A 112 1.61 -11.19 12.19
CA TYR A 112 0.24 -10.67 12.19
C TYR A 112 -0.81 -11.77 12.42
N GLU A 113 -0.68 -12.93 11.77
CA GLU A 113 -1.61 -14.06 11.95
C GLU A 113 -1.58 -14.63 13.37
N LYS A 114 -0.41 -14.58 14.03
CA LYS A 114 -0.22 -15.19 15.35
C LYS A 114 -0.77 -14.36 16.49
N ASP A 115 -0.54 -13.05 16.48
CA ASP A 115 -0.88 -12.17 17.60
C ASP A 115 -1.44 -10.81 17.19
N GLY A 116 -1.67 -10.57 15.90
CA GLY A 116 -2.12 -9.29 15.37
C GLY A 116 -1.05 -8.19 15.42
N SER A 117 0.21 -8.53 15.72
CA SER A 117 1.28 -7.54 15.79
C SER A 117 1.72 -7.13 14.39
N VAL A 118 1.70 -5.81 14.13
CA VAL A 118 2.23 -5.22 12.91
C VAL A 118 3.70 -4.92 13.12
N LYS A 119 4.56 -5.71 12.46
CA LYS A 119 6.02 -5.54 12.45
C LYS A 119 6.51 -5.56 11.01
N PRO A 120 7.59 -4.84 10.68
CA PRO A 120 8.23 -4.97 9.37
C PRO A 120 8.63 -6.42 9.09
N GLY A 121 8.41 -6.87 7.86
CA GLY A 121 8.91 -8.17 7.39
C GLY A 121 10.44 -8.23 7.46
N LEU A 122 10.99 -9.41 7.77
CA LEU A 122 12.44 -9.60 7.85
C LEU A 122 13.09 -9.31 6.49
N GLY A 123 13.95 -8.29 6.43
CA GLY A 123 14.64 -7.88 5.20
C GLY A 123 13.79 -7.06 4.23
N ALA A 124 12.62 -6.56 4.66
CA ALA A 124 11.79 -5.68 3.84
C ALA A 124 12.56 -4.40 3.47
N LYS A 125 12.70 -4.15 2.17
CA LYS A 125 13.44 -3.01 1.62
C LYS A 125 12.72 -2.43 0.41
N ILE A 126 12.76 -1.11 0.28
CA ILE A 126 12.23 -0.33 -0.83
C ILE A 126 13.39 0.35 -1.54
N ASP A 127 13.63 0.01 -2.80
CA ASP A 127 14.64 0.68 -3.64
C ASP A 127 14.04 1.87 -4.39
N PHE A 128 14.04 3.05 -3.76
CA PHE A 128 13.52 4.28 -4.37
C PHE A 128 14.25 4.75 -5.65
N THR A 129 15.38 4.13 -5.99
CA THR A 129 16.17 4.50 -7.17
C THR A 129 15.95 3.58 -8.37
N SER A 130 15.20 2.50 -8.18
CA SER A 130 15.00 1.50 -9.22
C SER A 130 13.99 1.94 -10.27
N ASN A 131 14.45 2.00 -11.52
CA ASN A 131 13.59 2.16 -12.70
C ASN A 131 13.26 0.84 -13.38
N TRP A 132 13.57 -0.31 -12.77
CA TRP A 132 13.44 -1.61 -13.41
C TRP A 132 12.00 -1.88 -13.87
N ALA A 133 11.02 -1.72 -12.97
CA ALA A 133 9.62 -1.99 -13.28
C ALA A 133 9.12 -1.07 -14.40
N THR A 134 9.44 0.22 -14.31
CA THR A 134 9.15 1.22 -15.34
C THR A 134 9.73 0.82 -16.68
N ASN A 135 11.02 0.43 -16.72
CA ASN A 135 11.68 0.03 -17.96
C ASN A 135 11.05 -1.23 -18.58
N GLN A 136 10.64 -2.21 -17.76
CA GLN A 136 9.95 -3.40 -18.27
C GLN A 136 8.56 -3.04 -18.85
N VAL A 137 7.76 -2.26 -18.12
CA VAL A 137 6.42 -1.84 -18.56
C VAL A 137 6.53 -0.99 -19.83
N SER A 138 7.42 0.01 -19.86
CA SER A 138 7.66 0.83 -21.05
C SER A 138 8.14 -0.01 -22.24
N GLY A 139 8.97 -1.03 -22.01
CA GLY A 139 9.40 -1.96 -23.06
C GLY A 139 8.23 -2.74 -23.69
N ILE A 140 7.22 -3.09 -22.90
CA ILE A 140 5.99 -3.75 -23.37
C ILE A 140 5.11 -2.74 -24.12
N LEU A 141 4.83 -1.58 -23.51
CA LEU A 141 3.94 -0.57 -24.10
C LEU A 141 4.51 0.03 -25.40
N ASN A 142 5.84 0.17 -25.52
CA ASN A 142 6.50 0.65 -26.73
C ASN A 142 6.37 -0.31 -27.93
N GLN A 143 6.02 -1.57 -27.70
CA GLN A 143 5.68 -2.51 -28.78
C GLN A 143 4.28 -2.23 -29.36
N ASN A 144 3.53 -1.32 -28.73
CA ASN A 144 2.15 -0.95 -29.07
C ASN A 144 1.24 -2.18 -29.24
N PRO A 145 1.17 -3.07 -28.23
CA PRO A 145 0.42 -4.32 -28.34
C PRO A 145 -1.09 -4.06 -28.34
N SER A 146 -1.83 -4.93 -29.00
CA SER A 146 -3.30 -4.89 -28.88
C SER A 146 -3.75 -5.26 -27.45
N ILE A 147 -4.94 -4.83 -27.05
CA ILE A 147 -5.53 -5.18 -25.73
C ILE A 147 -5.60 -6.70 -25.53
N ILE A 148 -5.94 -7.44 -26.60
CA ILE A 148 -6.02 -8.91 -26.55
C ILE A 148 -4.64 -9.52 -26.35
N GLU A 149 -3.64 -9.05 -27.08
CA GLU A 149 -2.26 -9.52 -26.98
C GLU A 149 -1.65 -9.23 -25.61
N TYR A 150 -1.88 -8.02 -25.09
CA TYR A 150 -1.50 -7.66 -23.73
C TYR A 150 -2.18 -8.54 -22.70
N GLY A 151 -3.49 -8.73 -22.83
CA GLY A 151 -4.27 -9.60 -21.96
C GLY A 151 -3.81 -11.06 -21.97
N TRP A 152 -3.27 -11.56 -23.08
CA TRP A 152 -2.72 -12.92 -23.18
C TRP A 152 -1.31 -13.05 -22.60
N ASN A 153 -0.42 -12.10 -22.91
CA ASN A 153 0.98 -12.18 -22.51
C ASN A 153 1.24 -11.70 -21.07
N ALA A 154 0.38 -10.87 -20.49
CA ALA A 154 0.52 -10.37 -19.11
C ALA A 154 -0.09 -11.31 -18.04
N ARG A 155 -0.62 -12.47 -18.45
CA ARG A 155 -1.20 -13.47 -17.52
C ARG A 155 -0.10 -14.10 -16.67
N SER A 156 -0.47 -14.63 -15.51
CA SER A 156 0.47 -15.25 -14.58
C SER A 156 1.37 -16.30 -15.25
N GLY A 157 2.69 -16.12 -15.15
CA GLY A 157 3.70 -17.02 -15.72
C GLY A 157 3.99 -16.84 -17.21
N HIS A 158 3.37 -15.86 -17.88
CA HIS A 158 3.65 -15.55 -19.29
C HIS A 158 4.73 -14.46 -19.44
N ASP A 159 5.06 -14.12 -20.68
CA ASP A 159 6.22 -13.29 -21.00
C ASP A 159 6.17 -11.86 -20.45
N TRP A 160 4.98 -11.28 -20.32
CA TRP A 160 4.78 -9.93 -19.77
C TRP A 160 4.36 -9.95 -18.31
N ASP A 161 4.38 -11.11 -17.65
CA ASP A 161 4.25 -11.19 -16.20
C ASP A 161 5.55 -10.78 -15.51
N ILE A 162 5.81 -9.48 -15.51
CA ILE A 162 7.03 -8.90 -14.93
C ILE A 162 7.16 -9.23 -13.43
N LYS A 163 6.06 -9.54 -12.73
CA LYS A 163 6.11 -9.89 -11.30
C LYS A 163 6.92 -11.16 -11.05
N THR A 164 6.90 -12.12 -11.98
CA THR A 164 7.70 -13.36 -11.86
C THR A 164 9.18 -13.14 -12.18
N LYS A 165 9.51 -12.06 -12.88
CA LYS A 165 10.86 -11.72 -13.35
C LYS A 165 11.52 -10.64 -12.50
N ALA A 166 10.79 -10.07 -11.53
CA ALA A 166 11.31 -9.05 -10.64
C ALA A 166 12.44 -9.64 -9.79
N PRO A 167 13.59 -8.96 -9.70
CA PRO A 167 14.64 -9.40 -8.80
C PRO A 167 14.12 -9.34 -7.37
N VAL A 168 14.65 -10.22 -6.52
CA VAL A 168 14.16 -10.46 -5.14
C VAL A 168 14.06 -9.17 -4.30
N VAL A 169 14.92 -8.18 -4.58
CA VAL A 169 14.93 -6.87 -3.91
C VAL A 169 13.81 -5.93 -4.40
N ILE A 170 13.27 -6.15 -5.61
CA ILE A 170 12.28 -5.29 -6.29
C ILE A 170 10.87 -5.86 -6.22
N LEU A 171 10.71 -7.15 -5.88
CA LEU A 171 9.41 -7.84 -5.85
C LEU A 171 8.35 -7.11 -5.00
N ILE A 172 8.78 -6.32 -4.01
CA ILE A 172 7.89 -5.58 -3.11
C ILE A 172 7.34 -4.27 -3.75
N MET A 173 7.95 -3.77 -4.82
CA MET A 173 7.60 -2.48 -5.46
C MET A 173 6.59 -2.60 -6.61
N VAL A 174 6.55 -3.75 -7.29
CA VAL A 174 5.83 -3.92 -8.57
C VAL A 174 4.31 -3.84 -8.42
N LEU A 175 3.76 -4.14 -7.24
CA LEU A 175 2.31 -4.13 -6.99
C LEU A 175 1.71 -2.71 -6.85
N SER A 176 2.49 -1.69 -6.45
CA SER A 176 1.97 -0.34 -6.24
C SER A 176 2.02 0.56 -7.49
N TYR A 177 3.04 0.39 -8.36
CA TYR A 177 3.22 1.24 -9.54
C TYR A 177 2.29 0.90 -10.73
N MET A 178 1.88 -0.37 -10.88
CA MET A 178 1.06 -0.78 -12.04
C MET A 178 -0.38 -0.22 -12.03
N VAL A 179 -0.92 0.19 -10.87
CA VAL A 179 -2.26 0.78 -10.79
C VAL A 179 -2.24 2.30 -11.08
N ASN A 180 -1.18 3.00 -10.71
CA ASN A 180 -1.05 4.45 -10.94
C ASN A 180 -0.74 4.83 -12.40
N MET A 181 -0.21 3.93 -13.23
CA MET A 181 -0.11 4.15 -14.69
C MET A 181 -1.41 3.87 -15.43
N LEU A 182 -2.29 3.00 -14.89
CA LEU A 182 -3.56 2.66 -15.54
C LEU A 182 -4.65 3.73 -15.31
N GLN A 183 -4.58 4.52 -14.24
CA GLN A 183 -5.62 5.51 -13.93
C GLN A 183 -5.61 6.79 -14.80
N PRO A 184 -4.46 7.37 -15.18
CA PRO A 184 -4.43 8.55 -16.06
C PRO A 184 -4.80 8.20 -17.51
N GLU A 185 -4.28 7.09 -18.04
CA GLU A 185 -4.48 6.71 -19.45
C GLU A 185 -5.91 6.23 -19.73
N MET A 186 -6.61 5.65 -18.74
CA MET A 186 -8.01 5.26 -18.88
C MET A 186 -8.99 6.44 -18.73
N LEU A 187 -8.57 7.56 -18.13
CA LEU A 187 -9.39 8.76 -17.99
C LEU A 187 -9.40 9.60 -19.27
N GLU A 188 -8.30 9.60 -20.03
CA GLU A 188 -8.18 10.28 -21.32
C GLU A 188 -9.02 9.61 -22.42
N ILE A 189 -9.16 8.28 -22.38
CA ILE A 189 -9.98 7.52 -23.34
C ILE A 189 -11.48 7.74 -23.10
N LEU A 190 -11.92 8.00 -21.86
CA LEU A 190 -13.33 8.27 -21.55
C LEU A 190 -13.78 9.71 -21.91
N GLN A 191 -12.84 10.65 -22.06
CA GLN A 191 -13.14 12.03 -22.49
C GLN A 191 -13.17 12.22 -24.02
N GLN A 192 -12.73 11.23 -24.80
CA GLN A 192 -12.83 11.25 -26.27
C GLN A 192 -14.12 10.59 -26.81
N VAL A 193 -15.03 10.13 -25.93
CA VAL A 193 -16.30 9.47 -26.30
C VAL A 193 -17.54 10.30 -25.88
N GLN A 194 -17.41 11.62 -25.79
CA GLN A 194 -18.55 12.56 -25.81
C GLN A 194 -18.45 13.49 -27.01
#